data_AF-A0A7V3ZZL6-F1
#
_entry.id   AF-A0A7V3ZZL6-F1
#
_cell.length_a   1.000
_cell.length_b   1.000
_cell.length_c   1.000
_cell.angle_alpha   90.00
_cell.angle_beta   90.00
_cell.angle_gamma   90.00
#
_symmetry.space_group_name_H-M   'P 1'
#
loop_
_entity.id
_entity.type
_entity.pdbx_description
1 polymer ?
#
loop_
_entity_poly.entity_id
_entity_poly.type
_entity_poly.pdbx_seq_one_letter_code
_entity_poly.pdbx_strand_id
1 'polypeptide(L)'
;MFNKTKNVRLGLLLILGVAVSGCNKEREMHTNLEHAEKNYWKGNYFVQETIKDIDLVTWTLKAKVDGKWGTFQLVDLPDDFVHWSVGRRLETLDRVRNNQPPSLSGPHNGMVASYGIRRKDSRFIINNAVKGMGYLPKPERVKELIKLLETTIDSSDEYKLNVLENLYKNVDQYFTRKGLVSLELYTNPRFETHTFLNEMENPAVSIVFLDIPSFEVRALARLLHPEDPSLSEYEKDIVKYANLIHSYFHGHFDRDFIAVIYFVVEVFDNTPRRGGLGKRVVPPLP
;
A
#
# COMPACT_ATOMS: atom_id res chain seq x y z
N MET A 1 6.02 -50.47 6.75
CA MET A 1 5.70 -49.27 7.55
C MET A 1 6.48 -48.08 7.00
N PHE A 2 5.95 -47.42 5.98
CA PHE A 2 6.43 -46.10 5.56
C PHE A 2 5.23 -45.39 4.98
N ASN A 3 4.80 -44.31 5.61
CA ASN A 3 4.13 -43.26 4.87
C ASN A 3 4.57 -41.91 5.42
N LYS A 4 5.45 -41.29 4.64
CA LYS A 4 5.86 -39.90 4.75
C LYS A 4 4.61 -39.05 4.51
N THR A 5 4.15 -38.33 5.52
CA THR A 5 3.25 -37.21 5.35
C THR A 5 3.98 -36.12 4.57
N LYS A 6 3.56 -35.93 3.31
CA LYS A 6 3.94 -34.77 2.52
C LYS A 6 3.25 -33.55 3.13
N ASN A 7 4.04 -32.68 3.74
CA ASN A 7 3.63 -31.29 3.97
C ASN A 7 3.33 -30.64 2.62
N VAL A 8 2.06 -30.45 2.32
CA VAL A 8 1.62 -29.62 1.21
C VAL A 8 1.78 -28.18 1.67
N ARG A 9 2.87 -27.52 1.24
CA ARG A 9 3.00 -26.06 1.33
C ARG A 9 1.92 -25.46 0.44
N LEU A 10 0.86 -24.92 1.04
CA LEU A 10 -0.12 -24.11 0.33
C LEU A 10 0.48 -22.71 0.12
N GLY A 11 1.42 -22.60 -0.82
CA GLY A 11 1.87 -21.31 -1.31
C GLY A 11 0.76 -20.70 -2.15
N LEU A 12 -0.08 -19.84 -1.58
CA LEU A 12 -1.01 -18.99 -2.33
C LEU A 12 -0.19 -17.88 -3.00
N LEU A 13 0.54 -18.27 -4.04
CA LEU A 13 1.29 -17.40 -4.92
C LEU A 13 0.26 -16.67 -5.79
N LEU A 14 -0.20 -15.51 -5.33
CA LEU A 14 -0.88 -14.52 -6.15
C LEU A 14 0.19 -13.86 -7.03
N ILE A 15 0.69 -14.65 -8.00
CA ILE A 15 1.64 -14.23 -9.02
C ILE A 15 0.86 -13.44 -10.06
N LEU A 16 0.90 -12.11 -9.99
CA LEU A 16 0.93 -11.27 -11.19
C LEU A 16 2.36 -11.36 -11.75
N GLY A 17 2.69 -12.54 -12.28
CA GLY A 17 3.96 -12.84 -12.92
C GLY A 17 3.71 -12.96 -14.40
N VAL A 18 4.18 -11.95 -15.11
CA VAL A 18 4.46 -12.11 -16.53
C VAL A 18 5.53 -13.19 -16.64
N ALA A 19 5.15 -14.35 -17.18
CA ALA A 19 6.09 -15.40 -17.53
C ALA A 19 7.01 -14.89 -18.64
N VAL A 20 8.26 -14.55 -18.31
CA VAL A 20 9.32 -14.34 -19.31
C VAL A 20 10.11 -15.63 -19.41
N SER A 21 9.67 -16.52 -20.29
CA SER A 21 10.48 -17.63 -20.76
C SER A 21 11.08 -17.28 -22.12
N GLY A 22 12.41 -17.30 -22.21
CA GLY A 22 13.12 -17.48 -23.48
C GLY A 22 14.32 -16.56 -23.71
N CYS A 23 15.48 -17.19 -23.90
CA CYS A 23 16.73 -16.68 -24.49
C CYS A 23 17.63 -15.72 -23.68
N ASN A 24 18.45 -16.35 -22.83
CA ASN A 24 19.74 -15.84 -22.37
C ASN A 24 20.72 -15.71 -23.54
N LYS A 25 21.00 -14.49 -24.01
CA LYS A 25 22.34 -14.01 -24.44
C LYS A 25 22.43 -12.51 -24.84
N GLU A 26 21.34 -11.74 -24.77
CA GLU A 26 21.36 -10.28 -25.10
C GLU A 26 21.05 -9.35 -23.91
N ARG A 27 21.07 -9.86 -22.66
CA ARG A 27 20.61 -9.15 -21.46
C ARG A 27 21.63 -8.21 -20.80
N GLU A 28 22.58 -7.68 -21.56
CA GLU A 28 23.58 -6.69 -21.10
C GLU A 28 23.44 -5.33 -21.79
N MET A 29 22.22 -4.99 -22.20
CA MET A 29 21.82 -3.60 -22.39
C MET A 29 20.57 -3.39 -21.53
N HIS A 30 20.75 -3.23 -20.22
CA HIS A 30 19.71 -2.65 -19.38
C HIS A 30 19.50 -1.23 -19.88
N THR A 31 18.54 -1.07 -20.77
CA THR A 31 18.14 0.23 -21.29
C THR A 31 17.71 1.08 -20.10
N ASN A 32 18.30 2.26 -19.92
CA ASN A 32 17.97 3.22 -18.87
C ASN A 32 16.57 3.85 -19.08
N LEU A 33 15.61 3.10 -19.62
CA LEU A 33 14.36 3.60 -20.17
C LEU A 33 13.27 3.68 -19.11
N GLU A 34 13.32 2.81 -18.10
CA GLU A 34 12.39 2.79 -16.99
C GLU A 34 12.69 3.84 -15.91
N HIS A 35 13.76 4.60 -16.10
CA HIS A 35 14.18 5.70 -15.25
C HIS A 35 13.62 7.05 -15.73
N ALA A 36 13.56 8.03 -14.83
CA ALA A 36 13.39 9.43 -15.20
C ALA A 36 14.74 10.10 -15.55
N GLU A 37 14.69 11.37 -15.98
CA GLU A 37 15.88 12.21 -16.10
C GLU A 37 16.48 12.55 -14.73
N LYS A 38 15.63 12.66 -13.70
CA LYS A 38 16.05 12.94 -12.33
C LYS A 38 16.31 11.63 -11.59
N ASN A 39 17.46 11.55 -10.92
CA ASN A 39 17.81 10.44 -10.04
C ASN A 39 17.41 10.76 -8.60
N TYR A 40 16.61 9.90 -7.98
CA TYR A 40 16.20 10.05 -6.57
C TYR A 40 17.03 9.20 -5.59
N TRP A 41 17.88 8.30 -6.09
CA TRP A 41 18.67 7.41 -5.27
C TRP A 41 19.91 8.08 -4.67
N LYS A 42 20.13 7.83 -3.39
CA LYS A 42 21.33 8.13 -2.61
C LYS A 42 22.03 6.79 -2.32
N GLY A 43 22.79 6.28 -3.29
CA GLY A 43 23.32 4.91 -3.22
C GLY A 43 22.20 3.89 -3.45
N ASN A 44 21.86 3.10 -2.42
CA ASN A 44 20.84 2.06 -2.49
C ASN A 44 19.49 2.45 -1.85
N TYR A 45 19.37 3.66 -1.30
CA TYR A 45 18.12 4.16 -0.71
C TYR A 45 17.73 5.51 -1.31
N PHE A 46 16.58 6.06 -0.93
CA PHE A 46 16.16 7.42 -1.26
C PHE A 46 15.55 8.11 -0.04
N VAL A 47 15.42 9.43 -0.12
CA VAL A 47 14.66 10.22 0.84
C VAL A 47 13.64 11.04 0.04
N GLN A 48 12.36 10.89 0.35
CA GLN A 48 11.32 11.73 -0.27
C GLN A 48 11.29 13.10 0.42
N GLU A 49 11.53 14.16 -0.35
CA GLU A 49 11.65 15.54 0.17
C GLU A 49 10.36 16.36 -0.05
N THR A 50 9.33 15.76 -0.66
CA THR A 50 8.06 16.42 -0.99
C THR A 50 7.01 16.32 0.12
N ILE A 51 7.28 15.61 1.21
CA ILE A 51 6.47 15.56 2.43
C ILE A 51 7.38 15.80 3.63
N LYS A 52 6.93 16.60 4.60
CA LYS A 52 7.63 16.84 5.87
C LYS A 52 6.67 17.35 6.95
N ASP A 53 7.22 17.57 8.15
CA ASP A 53 6.53 18.16 9.30
C ASP A 53 5.22 17.41 9.62
N ILE A 54 5.24 16.07 9.60
CA ILE A 54 4.10 15.22 9.92
C ILE A 54 3.87 15.27 11.43
N ASP A 55 2.76 15.85 11.85
CA ASP A 55 2.31 15.87 13.24
C ASP A 55 1.20 14.83 13.43
N LEU A 56 1.51 13.75 14.16
CA LEU A 56 0.58 12.65 14.43
C LEU A 56 -0.42 12.95 15.56
N VAL A 57 -0.26 14.06 16.28
CA VAL A 57 -1.21 14.52 17.31
C VAL A 57 -2.30 15.35 16.66
N THR A 58 -1.92 16.35 15.86
CA THR A 58 -2.88 17.21 15.13
C THR A 58 -3.31 16.61 13.80
N TRP A 59 -2.62 15.57 13.33
CA TRP A 59 -2.80 14.94 12.03
C TRP A 59 -2.73 15.96 10.90
N THR A 60 -1.69 16.78 10.94
CA THR A 60 -1.34 17.74 9.89
C THR A 60 0.02 17.39 9.30
N LEU A 61 0.24 17.76 8.04
CA LEU A 61 1.54 17.64 7.41
C LEU A 61 1.76 18.73 6.37
N LYS A 62 3.02 18.95 5.99
CA LYS A 62 3.36 19.79 4.84
C LYS A 62 3.72 18.93 3.64
N ALA A 63 3.15 19.25 2.49
CA ALA A 63 3.49 18.60 1.24
C ALA A 63 3.69 19.61 0.11
N LYS A 64 4.54 19.24 -0.86
CA LYS A 64 4.81 20.01 -2.08
C LYS A 64 3.99 19.42 -3.22
N VAL A 65 2.77 19.93 -3.39
CA VAL A 65 1.85 19.52 -4.48
C VAL A 65 1.94 20.55 -5.61
N ASP A 66 2.13 20.10 -6.84
CA ASP A 66 2.28 20.98 -8.02
C ASP A 66 3.36 22.05 -7.85
N GLY A 67 4.47 21.65 -7.24
CA GLY A 67 5.61 22.53 -6.98
C GLY A 67 5.41 23.52 -5.83
N LYS A 68 4.22 23.57 -5.20
CA LYS A 68 3.88 24.52 -4.13
C LYS A 68 3.76 23.81 -2.78
N TRP A 69 4.40 24.37 -1.77
CA TRP A 69 4.24 23.90 -0.39
C TRP A 69 2.90 24.36 0.17
N GLY A 70 2.18 23.43 0.80
CA GLY A 70 0.97 23.70 1.56
C GLY A 70 0.92 22.84 2.83
N THR A 71 0.10 23.28 3.78
CA THR A 71 -0.25 22.48 4.96
C THR A 71 -1.58 21.79 4.69
N PHE A 72 -1.65 20.50 4.99
CA PHE A 72 -2.82 19.67 4.77
C PHE A 72 -3.30 19.13 6.11
N GLN A 73 -4.60 19.27 6.36
CA GLN A 73 -5.28 18.59 7.46
C GLN A 73 -5.73 17.21 6.97
N LEU A 74 -5.34 16.17 7.69
CA LEU A 74 -5.77 14.82 7.37
C LEU A 74 -7.17 14.56 7.92
N VAL A 75 -7.96 13.83 7.15
CA VAL A 75 -9.35 13.48 7.48
C VAL A 75 -9.49 11.98 7.70
N ASP A 76 -10.54 11.58 8.40
CA ASP A 76 -10.84 10.17 8.59
C ASP A 76 -11.54 9.60 7.35
N LEU A 77 -11.19 8.36 7.00
CA LEU A 77 -12.04 7.52 6.17
C LEU A 77 -13.45 7.44 6.81
N PRO A 78 -14.52 7.67 6.03
CA PRO A 78 -15.88 7.64 6.55
C PRO A 78 -16.29 6.23 6.99
N ASP A 79 -17.26 6.14 7.90
CA ASP A 79 -17.80 4.87 8.40
C ASP A 79 -18.21 3.93 7.25
N ASP A 80 -18.89 4.46 6.23
CA ASP A 80 -19.33 3.67 5.08
C ASP A 80 -18.16 3.02 4.33
N PHE A 81 -17.02 3.71 4.19
CA PHE A 81 -15.81 3.13 3.61
C PHE A 81 -15.25 2.03 4.52
N VAL A 82 -15.16 2.30 5.83
CA VAL A 82 -14.57 1.37 6.78
C VAL A 82 -15.41 0.09 6.89
N HIS A 83 -16.73 0.22 7.02
CA HIS A 83 -17.66 -0.91 7.07
C HIS A 83 -17.59 -1.76 5.81
N TRP A 84 -17.63 -1.14 4.63
CA TRP A 84 -17.48 -1.86 3.36
C TRP A 84 -16.13 -2.56 3.27
N SER A 85 -15.03 -1.84 3.54
CA SER A 85 -13.67 -2.40 3.42
C SER A 85 -13.45 -3.57 4.39
N VAL A 86 -13.88 -3.44 5.64
CA VAL A 86 -13.82 -4.53 6.62
C VAL A 86 -14.66 -5.72 6.17
N GLY A 87 -15.91 -5.50 5.75
CA GLY A 87 -16.81 -6.56 5.29
C GLY A 87 -16.19 -7.39 4.15
N ARG A 88 -15.72 -6.72 3.09
CA ARG A 88 -15.09 -7.38 1.94
C ARG A 88 -13.79 -8.12 2.30
N ARG A 89 -13.03 -7.62 3.29
CA ARG A 89 -11.81 -8.29 3.78
C ARG A 89 -12.15 -9.54 4.58
N LEU A 90 -13.16 -9.49 5.45
CA LEU A 90 -13.65 -10.66 6.17
C LEU A 90 -14.15 -11.74 5.21
N GLU A 91 -14.94 -11.36 4.20
CA GLU A 91 -15.35 -12.29 3.14
C GLU A 91 -14.15 -12.89 2.40
N THR A 92 -13.09 -12.11 2.19
CA THR A 92 -11.87 -12.61 1.56
C THR A 92 -11.18 -13.67 2.43
N LEU A 93 -11.10 -13.46 3.75
CA LEU A 93 -10.57 -14.47 4.68
C LEU A 93 -11.42 -15.74 4.66
N ASP A 94 -12.74 -15.62 4.64
CA ASP A 94 -13.65 -16.77 4.56
C ASP A 94 -13.49 -17.54 3.24
N ARG A 95 -13.29 -16.85 2.12
CA ARG A 95 -12.98 -17.50 0.84
C ARG A 95 -11.67 -18.28 0.92
N VAL A 96 -10.62 -17.69 1.49
CA VAL A 96 -9.33 -18.36 1.68
C VAL A 96 -9.47 -19.61 2.54
N ARG A 97 -10.22 -19.56 3.65
CA ARG A 97 -10.53 -20.75 4.48
C ARG A 97 -11.18 -21.86 3.66
N ASN A 98 -12.06 -21.49 2.73
CA ASN A 98 -12.77 -22.41 1.86
C ASN A 98 -12.00 -22.78 0.57
N ASN A 99 -10.69 -22.47 0.49
CA ASN A 99 -9.84 -22.69 -0.69
C ASN A 99 -10.40 -22.03 -1.97
N GLN A 100 -11.12 -20.92 -1.82
CA GLN A 100 -11.62 -20.13 -2.93
C GLN A 100 -10.66 -18.95 -3.20
N PRO A 101 -10.39 -18.62 -4.47
CA PRO A 101 -9.53 -17.50 -4.79
C PRO A 101 -10.15 -16.19 -4.29
N PRO A 102 -9.34 -15.24 -3.80
CA PRO A 102 -9.82 -13.89 -3.47
C PRO A 102 -10.31 -13.17 -4.73
N SER A 103 -11.18 -12.17 -4.55
CA SER A 103 -11.56 -11.29 -5.66
C SER A 103 -10.41 -10.34 -6.02
N LEU A 104 -10.28 -10.01 -7.30
CA LEU A 104 -9.38 -8.92 -7.73
C LEU A 104 -9.98 -7.55 -7.39
N SER A 105 -11.31 -7.42 -7.38
CA SER A 105 -12.00 -6.20 -6.93
C SER A 105 -12.04 -6.11 -5.40
N GLY A 106 -12.20 -4.89 -4.89
CA GLY A 106 -12.44 -4.64 -3.47
C GLY A 106 -11.38 -3.77 -2.80
N PRO A 107 -11.41 -3.68 -1.46
CA PRO A 107 -10.63 -2.70 -0.69
C PRO A 107 -9.15 -3.02 -0.61
N HIS A 108 -8.73 -4.24 -0.95
CA HIS A 108 -7.31 -4.58 -0.98
C HIS A 108 -6.63 -4.04 -2.23
N ASN A 109 -7.33 -3.87 -3.36
CA ASN A 109 -6.71 -3.47 -4.62
C ASN A 109 -7.15 -2.05 -4.97
N GLY A 110 -6.38 -1.06 -4.52
CA GLY A 110 -6.59 0.34 -4.87
C GLY A 110 -5.92 0.68 -6.20
N MET A 111 -6.64 1.30 -7.12
CA MET A 111 -6.08 1.83 -8.37
C MET A 111 -5.53 3.23 -8.10
N VAL A 112 -4.21 3.34 -7.93
CA VAL A 112 -3.50 4.57 -7.62
C VAL A 112 -3.18 5.32 -8.90
N ALA A 113 -3.93 6.38 -9.17
CA ALA A 113 -3.63 7.37 -10.18
C ALA A 113 -2.63 8.41 -9.62
N SER A 114 -1.51 8.58 -10.30
CA SER A 114 -0.47 9.54 -9.94
C SER A 114 0.08 10.28 -11.16
N TYR A 115 0.72 11.42 -10.93
CA TYR A 115 1.43 12.18 -11.96
C TYR A 115 2.61 12.92 -11.33
N GLY A 116 3.64 13.19 -12.12
CA GLY A 116 4.81 13.92 -11.63
C GLY A 116 5.85 14.05 -12.73
N ILE A 117 6.73 13.06 -12.83
CA ILE A 117 7.84 13.06 -13.78
C ILE A 117 7.68 11.95 -14.82
N ARG A 118 8.22 12.19 -16.02
CA ARG A 118 8.16 11.25 -17.13
C ARG A 118 9.26 10.19 -17.01
N ARG A 119 8.90 8.91 -17.20
CA ARG A 119 9.89 7.86 -17.54
C ARG A 119 10.41 8.04 -18.95
N LYS A 120 11.63 7.61 -19.22
CA LYS A 120 12.27 7.73 -20.55
C LYS A 120 11.57 6.88 -21.62
N ASP A 121 10.89 5.79 -21.25
CA ASP A 121 10.04 4.98 -22.13
C ASP A 121 8.62 5.53 -22.37
N SER A 122 8.21 6.58 -21.66
CA SER A 122 6.85 7.10 -21.74
C SER A 122 6.78 8.47 -22.39
N ARG A 123 5.69 8.73 -23.11
CA ARG A 123 5.33 10.08 -23.56
C ARG A 123 4.53 10.86 -22.52
N PHE A 124 3.94 10.17 -21.54
CA PHE A 124 3.01 10.74 -20.56
C PHE A 124 3.63 10.74 -19.16
N ILE A 125 3.23 11.71 -18.33
CA ILE A 125 3.62 11.80 -16.92
C ILE A 125 2.60 11.15 -15.97
N ILE A 126 1.39 10.88 -16.46
CA ILE A 126 0.35 10.23 -15.67
C ILE A 126 0.59 8.72 -15.64
N ASN A 127 0.26 8.09 -14.52
CA ASN A 127 0.28 6.65 -14.36
C ASN A 127 -0.96 6.18 -13.57
N ASN A 128 -1.34 4.92 -13.76
CA ASN A 128 -2.28 4.24 -12.88
C ASN A 128 -1.73 2.84 -12.55
N ALA A 129 -1.64 2.51 -11.27
CA ALA A 129 -1.16 1.22 -10.81
C ALA A 129 -2.09 0.62 -9.76
N VAL A 130 -2.37 -0.68 -9.88
CA VAL A 130 -3.06 -1.41 -8.81
C VAL A 130 -2.06 -1.70 -7.71
N LYS A 131 -2.41 -1.32 -6.47
CA LYS A 131 -1.58 -1.48 -5.28
C LYS A 131 -2.37 -2.19 -4.18
N GLY A 132 -1.68 -3.10 -3.49
CA GLY A 132 -2.19 -3.79 -2.32
C GLY A 132 -2.29 -2.81 -1.15
N MET A 133 -3.49 -2.59 -0.64
CA MET A 133 -3.79 -1.65 0.44
C MET A 133 -4.07 -2.40 1.74
N GLY A 134 -3.55 -1.86 2.84
CA GLY A 134 -3.86 -2.20 4.22
C GLY A 134 -4.17 -0.95 5.03
N TYR A 135 -4.58 -1.14 6.28
CA TYR A 135 -4.82 -0.03 7.20
C TYR A 135 -3.51 0.43 7.85
N LEU A 136 -3.38 1.74 8.08
CA LEU A 136 -2.24 2.30 8.80
C LEU A 136 -2.39 2.07 10.32
N PRO A 137 -1.44 1.39 10.99
CA PRO A 137 -1.44 1.27 12.45
C PRO A 137 -1.46 2.60 13.17
N LYS A 138 -2.15 2.67 14.31
CA LYS A 138 -2.02 3.84 15.21
C LYS A 138 -0.59 3.93 15.78
N PRO A 139 -0.06 5.14 16.01
CA PRO A 139 1.27 5.33 16.59
C PRO A 139 1.48 4.55 17.89
N GLU A 140 0.47 4.52 18.76
CA GLU A 140 0.51 3.84 20.05
C GLU A 140 0.28 2.32 19.97
N ARG A 141 -0.08 1.77 18.80
CA ARG A 141 -0.39 0.34 18.59
C ARG A 141 0.58 -0.40 17.68
N VAL A 142 1.36 0.30 16.87
CA VAL A 142 2.21 -0.32 15.84
C VAL A 142 3.18 -1.37 16.42
N LYS A 143 3.79 -1.09 17.58
CA LYS A 143 4.73 -2.03 18.23
C LYS A 143 4.05 -3.29 18.75
N GLU A 144 2.82 -3.15 19.25
CA GLU A 144 1.98 -4.28 19.68
C GLU A 144 1.65 -5.18 18.48
N LEU A 145 1.26 -4.57 17.36
CA LEU A 145 0.94 -5.30 16.12
C LEU A 145 2.15 -6.02 15.54
N ILE A 146 3.32 -5.35 15.49
CA ILE A 146 4.57 -5.98 15.05
C ILE A 146 4.86 -7.22 15.89
N LYS A 147 4.80 -7.10 17.22
CA LYS A 147 5.05 -8.22 18.14
C LYS A 147 4.05 -9.35 17.92
N LEU A 148 2.77 -9.03 17.75
CA LEU A 148 1.73 -10.03 17.45
C LEU A 148 2.06 -10.80 16.17
N LEU A 149 2.40 -10.10 15.09
CA LEU A 149 2.72 -10.74 13.81
C LEU A 149 3.98 -11.61 13.91
N GLU A 150 5.06 -11.08 14.49
CA GLU A 150 6.32 -11.83 14.67
C GLU A 150 6.12 -13.11 15.49
N THR A 151 5.38 -13.04 16.60
CA THR A 151 5.16 -14.20 17.48
C THR A 151 4.23 -15.25 16.87
N THR A 152 3.47 -14.91 15.82
CA THR A 152 2.44 -15.79 15.26
C THR A 152 2.69 -16.14 13.79
N ILE A 153 3.77 -15.65 13.18
CA ILE A 153 4.03 -15.84 11.74
C ILE A 153 4.22 -17.31 11.34
N ASP A 154 4.77 -18.12 12.25
CA ASP A 154 4.99 -19.56 12.05
C ASP A 154 3.81 -20.42 12.54
N SER A 155 2.69 -19.79 12.93
CA SER A 155 1.47 -20.50 13.34
C SER A 155 0.75 -21.12 12.14
N SER A 156 -0.20 -22.01 12.41
CA SER A 156 -1.05 -22.60 11.36
C SER A 156 -1.78 -21.51 10.57
N ASP A 157 -2.09 -21.79 9.30
CA ASP A 157 -2.84 -20.84 8.46
C ASP A 157 -4.19 -20.46 9.10
N GLU A 158 -4.88 -21.41 9.71
CA GLU A 158 -6.13 -21.14 10.45
C GLU A 158 -5.92 -20.15 11.60
N TYR A 159 -4.83 -20.30 12.38
CA TYR A 159 -4.54 -19.36 13.46
C TYR A 159 -4.23 -17.97 12.91
N LYS A 160 -3.42 -17.87 11.85
CA LYS A 160 -3.11 -16.60 11.19
C LYS A 160 -4.37 -15.92 10.64
N LEU A 161 -5.28 -16.67 10.02
CA LEU A 161 -6.55 -16.14 9.53
C LEU A 161 -7.42 -15.60 10.69
N ASN A 162 -7.45 -16.28 11.83
CA ASN A 162 -8.15 -15.81 13.02
C ASN A 162 -7.53 -14.53 13.62
N VAL A 163 -6.20 -14.39 13.60
CA VAL A 163 -5.52 -13.14 13.96
C VAL A 163 -5.96 -12.01 13.03
N LEU A 164 -5.90 -12.21 11.71
CA LEU A 164 -6.30 -11.19 10.73
C LEU A 164 -7.78 -10.80 10.88
N GLU A 165 -8.65 -11.78 11.07
CA GLU A 165 -10.07 -11.55 11.32
C GLU A 165 -10.29 -10.70 12.57
N ASN A 166 -9.58 -11.01 13.67
CA ASN A 166 -9.68 -10.21 14.89
C ASN A 166 -9.21 -8.76 14.69
N LEU A 167 -8.14 -8.56 13.92
CA LEU A 167 -7.67 -7.21 13.57
C LEU A 167 -8.73 -6.43 12.78
N TYR A 168 -9.41 -7.08 11.82
CA TYR A 168 -10.47 -6.42 11.03
C TYR A 168 -11.75 -6.16 11.83
N LYS A 169 -12.17 -7.10 12.68
CA LYS A 169 -13.34 -6.91 13.57
C LYS A 169 -13.13 -5.78 14.58
N ASN A 170 -11.88 -5.47 14.91
CA ASN A 170 -11.50 -4.41 15.84
C ASN A 170 -10.68 -3.30 15.15
N VAL A 171 -11.00 -2.99 13.89
CA VAL A 171 -10.17 -2.10 13.05
C VAL A 171 -9.84 -0.76 13.73
N ASP A 172 -10.83 -0.12 14.37
CA ASP A 172 -10.65 1.18 15.00
C ASP A 172 -9.87 1.12 16.32
N GLN A 173 -9.64 -0.06 16.88
CA GLN A 173 -8.75 -0.23 18.04
C GLN A 173 -7.28 -0.13 17.61
N TYR A 174 -6.94 -0.74 16.48
CA TYR A 174 -5.56 -0.96 16.05
C TYR A 174 -5.07 0.05 15.01
N PHE A 175 -5.98 0.54 14.17
CA PHE A 175 -5.64 1.34 13.00
C PHE A 175 -6.22 2.74 13.07
N THR A 176 -5.53 3.70 12.45
CA THR A 176 -6.06 5.04 12.21
C THR A 176 -6.83 5.06 10.90
N ARG A 177 -7.88 5.88 10.83
CA ARG A 177 -8.63 6.13 9.60
C ARG A 177 -7.99 7.21 8.72
N LYS A 178 -6.88 7.80 9.16
CA LYS A 178 -6.22 8.92 8.48
C LYS A 178 -5.17 8.49 7.45
N GLY A 179 -4.98 7.19 7.28
CA GLY A 179 -4.03 6.67 6.31
C GLY A 179 -4.29 5.22 5.92
N LEU A 180 -3.85 4.90 4.72
CA LEU A 180 -3.69 3.52 4.24
C LEU A 180 -2.20 3.23 4.10
N VAL A 181 -1.83 1.94 4.10
CA VAL A 181 -0.45 1.49 3.88
C VAL A 181 -0.37 0.52 2.70
N SER A 182 0.70 0.59 1.94
CA SER A 182 1.01 -0.28 0.80
C SER A 182 2.51 -0.58 0.77
N LEU A 183 2.91 -1.48 -0.12
CA LEU A 183 4.31 -1.70 -0.50
C LEU A 183 4.55 -1.31 -1.96
N GLU A 184 5.72 -0.72 -2.23
CA GLU A 184 6.28 -0.61 -3.57
C GLU A 184 7.25 -1.77 -3.80
N LEU A 185 6.76 -2.80 -4.49
CA LEU A 185 7.40 -4.11 -4.59
C LEU A 185 8.49 -4.18 -5.66
N TYR A 186 8.45 -3.32 -6.68
CA TYR A 186 9.28 -3.49 -7.88
C TYR A 186 10.41 -2.48 -7.97
N THR A 187 10.22 -1.27 -7.45
CA THR A 187 11.23 -0.21 -7.49
C THR A 187 12.53 -0.62 -6.77
N ASN A 188 13.65 -0.40 -7.45
CA ASN A 188 15.01 -0.54 -6.94
C ASN A 188 15.96 0.32 -7.81
N PRO A 189 17.25 0.47 -7.46
CA PRO A 189 18.16 1.34 -8.22
C PRO A 189 18.33 0.98 -9.71
N ARG A 190 17.94 -0.23 -10.14
CA ARG A 190 18.02 -0.69 -11.53
C ARG A 190 16.68 -0.66 -12.28
N PHE A 191 15.58 -0.34 -11.59
CA PHE A 191 14.24 -0.29 -12.17
C PHE A 191 13.34 0.57 -11.31
N GLU A 192 12.77 1.63 -11.87
CA GLU A 192 11.87 2.54 -11.16
C GLU A 192 10.45 2.38 -11.69
N THR A 193 9.46 2.09 -10.83
CA THR A 193 8.06 2.15 -11.29
C THR A 193 7.69 3.60 -11.60
N HIS A 194 6.75 3.80 -12.53
CA HIS A 194 6.27 5.15 -12.81
C HIS A 194 5.53 5.76 -11.60
N THR A 195 4.82 4.94 -10.81
CA THR A 195 4.21 5.38 -9.56
C THR A 195 5.24 5.92 -8.58
N PHE A 196 6.36 5.21 -8.35
CA PHE A 196 7.44 5.69 -7.50
C PHE A 196 7.96 7.05 -7.97
N LEU A 197 8.26 7.18 -9.27
CA LEU A 197 8.80 8.43 -9.81
C LEU A 197 7.81 9.59 -9.66
N ASN A 198 6.53 9.33 -9.92
CA ASN A 198 5.48 10.32 -9.74
C ASN A 198 5.34 10.75 -8.29
N GLU A 199 5.20 9.81 -7.35
CA GLU A 199 5.01 10.11 -5.93
C GLU A 199 6.26 10.78 -5.29
N MET A 200 7.46 10.50 -5.80
CA MET A 200 8.68 11.21 -5.41
C MET A 200 8.71 12.67 -5.88
N GLU A 201 8.07 13.00 -7.01
CA GLU A 201 8.02 14.36 -7.55
C GLU A 201 6.79 15.16 -7.08
N ASN A 202 5.63 14.52 -7.02
CA ASN A 202 4.36 15.07 -6.56
C ASN A 202 3.62 14.00 -5.73
N PRO A 203 3.49 14.19 -4.41
CA PRO A 203 2.91 13.18 -3.54
C PRO A 203 1.39 13.04 -3.68
N ALA A 204 0.70 13.94 -4.40
CA ALA A 204 -0.75 13.88 -4.55
C ALA A 204 -1.18 12.73 -5.45
N VAL A 205 -2.05 11.87 -4.93
CA VAL A 205 -2.62 10.73 -5.64
C VAL A 205 -4.14 10.65 -5.47
N SER A 206 -4.80 10.00 -6.42
CA SER A 206 -6.19 9.56 -6.30
C SER A 206 -6.24 8.03 -6.36
N ILE A 207 -6.92 7.41 -5.40
CA ILE A 207 -7.00 5.96 -5.24
C ILE A 207 -8.45 5.54 -5.42
N VAL A 208 -8.76 4.87 -6.52
CA VAL A 208 -10.11 4.36 -6.79
C VAL A 208 -10.20 2.89 -6.42
N PHE A 209 -11.24 2.52 -5.69
CA PHE A 209 -11.58 1.13 -5.43
C PHE A 209 -12.74 0.71 -6.33
N LEU A 210 -12.44 -0.17 -7.30
CA LEU A 210 -13.42 -0.70 -8.24
C LEU A 210 -14.21 -1.83 -7.57
N ASP A 211 -15.31 -1.48 -6.92
CA ASP A 211 -16.28 -2.41 -6.32
C ASP A 211 -17.64 -1.70 -6.16
N ILE A 212 -18.63 -2.37 -5.56
CA ILE A 212 -19.87 -1.73 -5.10
C ILE A 212 -20.01 -1.89 -3.58
N PRO A 213 -20.09 -0.78 -2.81
CA PRO A 213 -19.87 0.61 -3.22
C PRO A 213 -18.46 0.86 -3.80
N SER A 214 -18.33 1.95 -4.56
CA SER A 214 -17.04 2.42 -5.10
C SER A 214 -16.65 3.70 -4.40
N PHE A 215 -15.41 3.77 -3.91
CA PHE A 215 -14.86 4.95 -3.27
C PHE A 215 -13.63 5.45 -4.01
N GLU A 216 -13.43 6.76 -3.96
CA GLU A 216 -12.17 7.41 -4.31
C GLU A 216 -11.59 8.08 -3.07
N VAL A 217 -10.31 7.79 -2.79
CA VAL A 217 -9.54 8.39 -1.71
C VAL A 217 -8.44 9.24 -2.34
N ARG A 218 -8.48 10.55 -2.10
CA ARG A 218 -7.39 11.45 -2.46
C ARG A 218 -6.44 11.57 -1.29
N ALA A 219 -5.17 11.32 -1.56
CA ALA A 219 -4.17 11.16 -0.53
C ALA A 219 -2.84 11.80 -0.89
N LEU A 220 -1.99 11.94 0.12
CA LEU A 220 -0.59 12.31 -0.02
C LEU A 220 0.28 11.07 0.28
N ALA A 221 1.01 10.61 -0.73
CA ALA A 221 1.85 9.43 -0.68
C ALA A 221 3.21 9.73 -0.03
N ARG A 222 3.51 9.08 1.10
CA ARG A 222 4.78 9.12 1.81
C ARG A 222 5.53 7.81 1.59
N LEU A 223 6.65 7.86 0.86
CA LEU A 223 7.49 6.69 0.60
C LEU A 223 8.60 6.56 1.65
N LEU A 224 8.78 5.35 2.15
CA LEU A 224 9.67 5.00 3.24
C LEU A 224 10.60 3.86 2.78
N HIS A 225 11.85 4.18 2.47
CA HIS A 225 12.84 3.17 2.15
C HIS A 225 13.35 2.51 3.44
N PRO A 226 13.47 1.16 3.54
CA PRO A 226 13.93 0.49 4.76
C PRO A 226 15.30 0.93 5.27
N GLU A 227 16.18 1.29 4.34
CA GLU A 227 17.55 1.76 4.64
C GLU A 227 17.66 3.29 4.80
N ASP A 228 16.55 4.05 4.79
CA ASP A 228 16.61 5.51 5.01
C ASP A 228 16.93 5.83 6.48
N PRO A 229 18.11 6.40 6.79
CA PRO A 229 18.50 6.68 8.17
C PRO A 229 17.74 7.87 8.78
N SER A 230 17.03 8.65 7.97
CA SER A 230 16.28 9.84 8.40
C SER A 230 14.87 9.54 8.88
N LEU A 231 14.40 8.29 8.73
CA LEU A 231 13.08 7.90 9.19
C LEU A 231 12.92 8.09 10.70
N SER A 232 11.76 8.63 11.09
CA SER A 232 11.33 8.61 12.49
C SER A 232 11.13 7.18 12.99
N GLU A 233 11.10 7.01 14.31
CA GLU A 233 10.86 5.69 14.91
C GLU A 233 9.52 5.09 14.46
N TYR A 234 8.47 5.92 14.37
CA TYR A 234 7.17 5.48 13.87
C TYR A 234 7.25 5.05 12.39
N GLU A 235 7.94 5.80 11.54
CA GLU A 235 8.10 5.41 10.12
C GLU A 235 8.88 4.09 9.96
N LYS A 236 9.92 3.86 10.77
CA LYS A 236 10.63 2.57 10.80
C LYS A 236 9.69 1.43 11.22
N ASP A 237 8.88 1.66 12.25
CA ASP A 237 7.87 0.69 12.69
C ASP A 237 6.84 0.42 11.58
N ILE A 238 6.43 1.43 10.80
CA ILE A 238 5.52 1.24 9.66
C ILE A 238 6.18 0.42 8.54
N VAL A 239 7.44 0.67 8.20
CA VAL A 239 8.17 -0.16 7.22
C VAL A 239 8.18 -1.61 7.67
N LYS A 240 8.51 -1.86 8.94
CA LYS A 240 8.53 -3.21 9.52
C LYS A 240 7.14 -3.85 9.50
N TYR A 241 6.12 -3.14 9.96
CA TYR A 241 4.74 -3.62 9.97
C TYR A 241 4.26 -3.99 8.57
N ALA A 242 4.46 -3.12 7.58
CA ALA A 242 3.98 -3.35 6.21
C ALA A 242 4.62 -4.59 5.57
N ASN A 243 5.92 -4.80 5.78
CA ASN A 243 6.63 -5.99 5.31
C ASN A 243 6.20 -7.26 6.07
N LEU A 244 6.01 -7.16 7.39
CA LEU A 244 5.54 -8.28 8.21
C LEU A 244 4.13 -8.71 7.83
N ILE A 245 3.16 -7.79 7.74
CA ILE A 245 1.77 -8.16 7.41
C ILE A 245 1.65 -8.74 6.00
N HIS A 246 2.45 -8.25 5.06
CA HIS A 246 2.57 -8.82 3.71
C HIS A 246 3.11 -10.26 3.77
N SER A 247 4.21 -10.47 4.49
CA SER A 247 4.83 -11.80 4.65
C SER A 247 3.95 -12.76 5.46
N TYR A 248 3.17 -12.23 6.40
CA TYR A 248 2.22 -12.99 7.21
C TYR A 248 1.17 -13.67 6.36
N PHE A 249 0.73 -13.00 5.29
CA PHE A 249 -0.27 -13.51 4.35
C PHE A 249 0.35 -14.29 3.18
N HIS A 250 1.47 -13.83 2.61
CA HIS A 250 2.04 -14.40 1.38
C HIS A 250 3.24 -15.33 1.59
N GLY A 251 3.76 -15.44 2.81
CA GLY A 251 4.98 -16.17 3.13
C GLY A 251 6.24 -15.29 3.08
N HIS A 252 7.39 -15.90 3.32
CA HIS A 252 8.66 -15.18 3.45
C HIS A 252 9.16 -14.56 2.13
N PHE A 253 9.78 -13.39 2.25
CA PHE A 253 10.51 -12.69 1.18
C PHE A 253 11.93 -12.36 1.66
N ASP A 254 12.92 -12.48 0.77
CA ASP A 254 14.35 -12.30 1.09
C ASP A 254 14.78 -10.83 1.24
N ARG A 255 13.84 -9.88 1.19
CA ARG A 255 14.09 -8.45 1.33
C ARG A 255 12.91 -7.71 1.92
N ASP A 256 13.20 -6.57 2.53
CA ASP A 256 12.19 -5.57 2.85
C ASP A 256 11.90 -4.70 1.64
N PHE A 257 10.63 -4.43 1.41
CA PHE A 257 10.13 -3.53 0.38
C PHE A 257 9.94 -2.12 0.94
N ILE A 258 9.94 -1.15 0.02
CA ILE A 258 9.58 0.24 0.31
C ILE A 258 8.13 0.26 0.81
N ALA A 259 7.89 0.85 1.98
CA ALA A 259 6.54 1.10 2.45
C ALA A 259 6.03 2.44 1.91
N VAL A 260 4.72 2.50 1.65
CA VAL A 260 4.04 3.73 1.24
C VAL A 260 2.88 3.97 2.18
N ILE A 261 2.83 5.16 2.79
CA ILE A 261 1.67 5.64 3.53
C ILE A 261 0.89 6.57 2.61
N TYR A 262 -0.41 6.32 2.46
CA TYR A 262 -1.34 7.22 1.77
C TYR A 262 -2.16 7.98 2.81
N PHE A 263 -1.70 9.17 3.17
CA PHE A 263 -2.40 10.03 4.13
C PHE A 263 -3.66 10.64 3.52
N VAL A 264 -4.81 10.43 4.16
CA VAL A 264 -6.14 10.73 3.59
C VAL A 264 -6.43 12.23 3.70
N VAL A 265 -6.73 12.87 2.56
CA VAL A 265 -7.04 14.31 2.47
C VAL A 265 -8.50 14.54 2.07
N GLU A 266 -9.01 13.77 1.11
CA GLU A 266 -10.42 13.80 0.71
C GLU A 266 -10.92 12.38 0.40
N VAL A 267 -12.21 12.15 0.57
CA VAL A 267 -12.89 10.90 0.20
C VAL A 267 -14.15 11.23 -0.59
N PHE A 268 -14.40 10.47 -1.65
CA PHE A 268 -15.54 10.61 -2.56
C PHE A 268 -16.31 9.28 -2.67
N ASP A 269 -17.64 9.35 -2.75
CA ASP A 269 -18.49 8.20 -3.10
C ASP A 269 -18.69 8.17 -4.63
N ASN A 270 -17.96 7.27 -5.28
CA ASN A 270 -18.00 7.01 -6.72
C ASN A 270 -19.07 5.97 -7.11
N THR A 271 -19.89 5.50 -6.17
CA THR A 271 -20.91 4.48 -6.45
C THR A 271 -21.91 4.99 -7.49
N PRO A 272 -22.24 4.20 -8.53
CA PRO A 272 -23.19 4.60 -9.58
C PRO A 272 -24.64 4.51 -9.10
N ARG A 273 -25.02 5.32 -8.11
CA ARG A 273 -26.37 5.40 -7.53
C ARG A 273 -26.74 6.85 -7.17
N ARG A 274 -28.03 7.11 -6.92
CA ARG A 274 -28.48 8.39 -6.34
C ARG A 274 -27.84 8.56 -4.96
N GLY A 275 -27.10 9.65 -4.77
CA GLY A 275 -26.33 9.90 -3.54
C GLY A 275 -24.83 9.61 -3.67
N GLY A 276 -24.44 8.73 -4.60
CA GLY A 276 -23.06 8.63 -5.09
C GLY A 276 -22.81 9.66 -6.21
N LEU A 277 -22.11 9.26 -7.28
CA LEU A 277 -21.75 10.09 -8.46
C LEU A 277 -20.46 10.93 -8.34
N GLY A 278 -19.49 10.45 -7.56
CA GLY A 278 -18.23 11.17 -7.36
C GLY A 278 -18.39 12.42 -6.52
N LYS A 279 -19.28 12.35 -5.52
CA LYS A 279 -19.47 13.42 -4.55
C LYS A 279 -18.46 13.27 -3.43
N ARG A 280 -17.84 14.39 -3.04
CA ARG A 280 -17.00 14.43 -1.85
C ARG A 280 -17.85 14.16 -0.62
N VAL A 281 -17.47 13.15 0.15
CA VAL A 281 -18.12 12.78 1.41
C VAL A 281 -17.36 13.33 2.61
N VAL A 282 -16.02 13.41 2.52
CA VAL A 282 -15.17 13.98 3.58
C VAL A 282 -14.01 14.77 2.96
N PRO A 283 -13.71 15.99 3.44
CA PRO A 283 -14.58 16.81 4.29
C PRO A 283 -15.87 17.20 3.54
N PRO A 284 -17.00 17.44 4.25
CA PRO A 284 -18.21 17.91 3.61
C PRO A 284 -17.95 19.21 2.82
N LEU A 285 -18.70 19.42 1.74
CA LEU A 285 -18.70 20.73 1.07
C LEU A 285 -19.33 21.77 2.02
N PRO A 286 -18.84 23.02 1.99
CA PRO A 286 -19.47 24.13 2.71
C PRO A 286 -20.95 24.32 2.37
#